data_AF-A0A167XPQ6-F1
#
_entry.id   AF-A0A167XPQ6-F1
#
_cell.length_a   1.000
_cell.length_b   1.000
_cell.length_c   1.000
_cell.angle_alpha   90.00
_cell.angle_beta   90.00
_cell.angle_gamma   90.00
#
_symmetry.space_group_name_H-M   'P 1'
#
loop_
_entity.id
_entity.type
_entity.pdbx_description
1 polymer ?
#
loop_
_entity_poly.entity_id
_entity_poly.type
_entity_poly.pdbx_seq_one_letter_code
_entity_poly.pdbx_strand_id
1 'polypeptide(L)'
;MSITEMRVARIKELEREIEDKIAWITTQRNILEEQKAIVRNMDPDIMNALSASASEATEKRDKGEAVSIAESLERIQNTIRDMDDAVDNAEKELEELKKEKQQLEDYTKGI
;
A
#
# COMPACT_ATOMS: atom_id res chain seq x y z
N MET A 1 13.80 -3.41 -35.34
CA MET A 1 12.76 -3.20 -34.32
C MET A 1 12.08 -1.88 -34.64
N SER A 2 10.77 -1.88 -34.89
CA SER A 2 10.00 -0.67 -35.18
C SER A 2 9.82 0.17 -33.91
N ILE A 3 9.50 1.46 -34.07
CA ILE A 3 9.17 2.34 -32.95
C ILE A 3 7.99 1.77 -32.15
N THR A 4 7.01 1.19 -32.83
CA THR A 4 5.85 0.54 -32.21
C THR A 4 6.24 -0.69 -31.40
N GLU A 5 7.13 -1.55 -31.91
CA GLU A 5 7.65 -2.71 -31.19
C GLU A 5 8.41 -2.30 -29.92
N MET A 6 9.22 -1.24 -30.00
CA MET A 6 9.93 -0.68 -28.83
C MET A 6 8.94 -0.12 -27.79
N ARG A 7 7.88 0.56 -28.23
CA ARG A 7 6.85 1.09 -27.32
C ARG A 7 6.07 -0.04 -26.64
N VAL A 8 5.65 -1.07 -27.37
CA VAL A 8 4.99 -2.25 -26.81
C VAL A 8 5.89 -2.98 -25.81
N ALA A 9 7.18 -3.14 -26.11
CA ALA A 9 8.13 -3.73 -25.17
C ALA A 9 8.27 -2.89 -23.89
N ARG A 10 8.32 -1.55 -24.03
CA ARG A 10 8.35 -0.65 -22.87
C ARG A 10 7.07 -0.72 -22.04
N ILE A 11 5.90 -0.80 -22.68
CA ILE A 11 4.62 -0.97 -21.99
C ILE A 11 4.61 -2.28 -21.19
N LYS A 12 5.09 -3.39 -21.77
CA LYS A 12 5.17 -4.67 -21.04
C LYS A 12 6.07 -4.60 -19.79
N GLU A 13 7.17 -3.86 -19.87
CA GLU A 13 8.03 -3.64 -18.70
C GLU A 13 7.30 -2.82 -17.62
N LEU A 14 6.60 -1.75 -18.01
CA LEU A 14 5.80 -0.94 -17.09
C LEU A 14 4.64 -1.74 -16.48
N GLU A 15 3.94 -2.56 -17.26
CA GLU A 15 2.91 -3.48 -16.77
C GLU A 15 3.46 -4.35 -15.64
N ARG A 16 4.64 -4.96 -15.85
CA ARG A 16 5.30 -5.80 -14.85
C ARG A 16 5.74 -5.02 -13.61
N GLU A 17 6.36 -3.85 -13.79
CA GLU A 17 6.77 -2.99 -12.67
C GLU A 17 5.58 -2.57 -11.81
N ILE A 18 4.42 -2.29 -12.43
CA ILE A 18 3.18 -1.94 -11.73
C ILE A 18 2.59 -3.16 -11.01
N GLU A 19 2.55 -4.32 -11.65
CA GLU A 19 2.09 -5.56 -11.03
C GLU A 19 2.94 -5.95 -9.81
N ASP A 20 4.27 -5.83 -9.90
CA ASP A 20 5.19 -6.08 -8.79
C ASP A 20 4.94 -5.08 -7.63
N LYS A 21 4.67 -3.81 -7.93
CA LYS A 21 4.31 -2.80 -6.93
C LYS A 21 2.99 -3.12 -6.23
N ILE A 22 1.95 -3.46 -7.00
CA ILE A 22 0.65 -3.86 -6.44
C ILE A 22 0.83 -5.04 -5.49
N ALA A 23 1.54 -6.09 -5.91
CA ALA A 23 1.80 -7.27 -5.08
C ALA A 23 2.53 -6.92 -3.78
N TRP A 24 3.52 -6.01 -3.84
CA TRP A 24 4.22 -5.55 -2.65
C TRP A 24 3.30 -4.75 -1.71
N ILE A 25 2.52 -3.80 -2.23
CA ILE A 25 1.58 -3.00 -1.42
C ILE A 25 0.54 -3.91 -0.76
N THR A 26 -0.06 -4.84 -1.50
CA THR A 26 -1.03 -5.80 -0.95
C THR A 26 -0.42 -6.64 0.17
N THR A 27 0.85 -7.05 0.03
CA THR A 27 1.55 -7.79 1.09
C THR A 27 1.72 -6.93 2.35
N GLN A 28 2.18 -5.68 2.20
CA GLN A 28 2.33 -4.77 3.36
C GLN A 28 1.00 -4.45 4.03
N ARG A 29 -0.05 -4.23 3.23
CA ARG A 29 -1.41 -4.02 3.71
C ARG A 29 -1.90 -5.19 4.58
N ASN A 30 -1.69 -6.42 4.14
CA ASN A 30 -2.09 -7.61 4.89
C ASN A 30 -1.35 -7.72 6.22
N ILE A 31 -0.04 -7.43 6.24
CA ILE A 31 0.75 -7.39 7.48
C ILE A 31 0.17 -6.35 8.46
N LEU A 32 -0.21 -5.16 7.97
CA LEU A 32 -0.80 -4.12 8.81
C LEU A 32 -2.19 -4.51 9.34
N GLU A 33 -3.03 -5.16 8.52
CA GLU A 33 -4.32 -5.67 8.99
C GLU A 33 -4.15 -6.78 10.05
N GLU A 34 -3.17 -7.67 9.90
CA GLU A 34 -2.84 -8.68 10.92
C GLU A 34 -2.39 -8.03 12.23
N GLN A 35 -1.49 -7.03 12.16
CA GLN A 35 -1.04 -6.29 13.34
C GLN A 35 -2.21 -5.58 14.05
N LYS A 36 -3.08 -4.93 13.28
CA LYS A 36 -4.28 -4.28 13.79
C LYS A 36 -5.24 -5.29 14.44
N ALA A 37 -5.41 -6.48 13.86
CA ALA A 37 -6.23 -7.54 14.43
C ALA A 37 -5.67 -8.04 15.78
N ILE A 38 -4.34 -8.20 15.89
CA ILE A 38 -3.68 -8.58 17.15
C ILE A 38 -3.98 -7.54 18.24
N VAL A 39 -3.81 -6.26 17.92
CA VAL A 39 -4.05 -5.17 18.89
C VAL A 39 -5.53 -5.08 19.27
N ARG A 40 -6.46 -5.24 18.30
CA ARG A 40 -7.91 -5.20 18.59
C ARG A 40 -8.41 -6.39 19.42
N ASN A 41 -7.80 -7.55 19.27
CA ASN A 41 -8.15 -8.76 20.03
C ASN A 41 -7.45 -8.84 21.38
N MET A 42 -6.59 -7.87 21.72
CA MET A 42 -5.95 -7.79 23.02
C MET A 42 -6.98 -7.41 24.09
N ASP A 43 -6.84 -8.00 25.28
CA ASP A 43 -7.66 -7.63 26.42
C ASP A 43 -7.53 -6.11 26.70
N PRO A 44 -8.64 -5.37 26.84
CA PRO A 44 -8.62 -3.93 27.09
C PRO A 44 -7.79 -3.53 28.31
N ASP A 45 -7.73 -4.36 29.35
CA ASP A 45 -6.94 -4.08 30.56
C ASP A 45 -5.44 -4.22 30.29
N ILE A 46 -5.04 -5.20 29.48
CA ILE A 46 -3.65 -5.36 29.02
C ILE A 46 -3.27 -4.19 28.10
N MET A 47 -4.16 -3.83 27.18
CA MET A 47 -3.97 -2.70 26.26
C MET A 47 -3.80 -1.39 27.04
N ASN A 48 -4.66 -1.11 28.02
CA ASN A 48 -4.57 0.08 28.86
C ASN A 48 -3.30 0.09 29.72
N ALA A 49 -2.90 -1.05 30.29
CA ALA A 49 -1.66 -1.17 31.06
C ALA A 49 -0.41 -0.92 30.19
N LEU A 50 -0.39 -1.44 28.96
CA LEU A 50 0.69 -1.20 28.00
C LEU A 50 0.74 0.26 27.54
N SER A 51 -0.42 0.86 27.25
CA SER A 51 -0.49 2.28 26.88
C SER A 51 -0.02 3.16 28.04
N ALA A 52 -0.45 2.90 29.27
CA ALA A 52 -0.02 3.65 30.45
C ALA A 52 1.49 3.51 30.71
N SER A 53 2.04 2.30 30.58
CA SER A 53 3.47 2.05 30.75
C SER A 53 4.32 2.74 29.68
N ALA A 54 3.86 2.73 28.42
CA ALA A 54 4.53 3.44 27.33
C ALA A 54 4.49 4.96 27.53
N SER A 55 3.36 5.51 27.97
CA SER A 55 3.22 6.94 28.30
C SER A 55 4.13 7.35 29.44
N GLU A 56 4.15 6.59 30.54
CA GLU A 56 4.99 6.89 31.71
C GLU A 56 6.49 6.83 31.38
N ALA A 57 6.90 5.90 30.50
CA ALA A 57 8.28 5.81 30.02
C ALA A 57 8.70 6.97 29.10
N THR A 58 7.74 7.54 28.35
CA THR A 58 7.98 8.66 27.41
C THR A 58 8.02 9.99 28.14
N GLU A 59 7.10 10.19 29.10
CA GLU A 59 7.01 11.37 29.95
C GLU A 59 8.23 11.50 30.88
N LYS A 60 8.69 10.39 31.49
CA LYS A 60 9.94 10.36 32.29
C LYS A 60 11.21 10.66 31.48
N ARG A 61 11.14 10.58 30.14
CA ARG A 61 12.28 10.79 29.24
C ARG A 61 12.26 12.13 28.52
N ASP A 62 11.27 12.99 28.78
CA ASP A 62 11.17 14.36 28.25
C ASP A 62 11.26 14.43 26.71
N LYS A 63 10.83 13.35 26.02
CA LYS A 63 11.17 13.07 24.61
C LYS A 63 9.99 13.06 23.62
N GLY A 64 8.80 13.50 24.02
CA GLY A 64 7.69 13.73 23.07
C GLY A 64 6.32 13.38 23.64
N GLU A 65 5.27 13.71 22.87
CA GLU A 65 3.88 13.34 23.17
C GLU A 65 3.73 11.80 23.21
N ALA A 66 3.14 11.31 24.29
CA ALA A 66 2.80 9.89 24.41
C ALA A 66 1.69 9.55 23.42
N VAL A 67 2.03 8.85 22.34
CA VAL A 67 1.03 8.36 21.38
C VAL A 67 0.30 7.17 21.99
N SER A 68 -1.02 7.30 22.13
CA SER A 68 -1.87 6.23 22.63
C SER A 68 -1.97 5.07 21.64
N ILE A 69 -2.34 3.88 22.13
CA ILE A 69 -2.62 2.73 21.26
C ILE A 69 -3.77 3.04 20.30
N ALA A 70 -4.75 3.83 20.73
CA ALA A 70 -5.87 4.26 19.89
C ALA A 70 -5.41 5.13 18.70
N GLU A 71 -4.57 6.13 18.95
CA GLU A 71 -3.98 6.95 17.87
C GLU A 71 -3.09 6.12 16.94
N SER A 72 -2.37 5.12 17.48
CA SER A 72 -1.57 4.21 16.67
C SER A 72 -2.43 3.36 15.75
N LEU A 73 -3.57 2.84 16.24
CA LEU A 73 -4.55 2.10 15.44
C LEU A 73 -5.18 2.98 14.34
N GLU A 74 -5.48 4.24 14.66
CA GLU A 74 -6.01 5.20 13.68
C GLU A 74 -4.99 5.48 12.57
N ARG A 75 -3.72 5.69 12.93
CA ARG A 75 -2.63 5.86 11.94
C ARG A 75 -2.50 4.64 11.03
N ILE A 76 -2.47 3.43 11.59
CA ILE A 76 -2.44 2.19 10.80
C ILE A 76 -3.65 2.11 9.86
N GLN A 77 -4.84 2.45 10.34
CA GLN A 77 -6.05 2.43 9.53
C GLN A 77 -6.01 3.46 8.38
N ASN A 78 -5.45 4.64 8.61
CA ASN A 78 -5.25 5.63 7.55
C ASN A 78 -4.20 5.16 6.54
N THR A 79 -3.08 4.58 6.99
CA THR A 79 -2.08 3.99 6.10
C THR A 79 -2.66 2.87 5.22
N ILE A 80 -3.54 2.02 5.77
CA ILE A 80 -4.22 0.99 4.98
C ILE A 80 -5.12 1.60 3.90
N ARG A 81 -5.83 2.70 4.19
CA ARG A 81 -6.62 3.42 3.18
C ARG A 81 -5.75 4.02 2.10
N ASP A 82 -4.64 4.66 2.47
CA ASP A 82 -3.70 5.23 1.51
C ASP A 82 -3.11 4.15 0.59
N MET A 83 -2.87 2.95 1.13
CA MET A 83 -2.44 1.77 0.35
C MET A 83 -3.53 1.29 -0.62
N ASP A 84 -4.79 1.25 -0.18
CA ASP A 84 -5.92 0.88 -1.02
C ASP A 84 -6.08 1.88 -2.19
N ASP A 85 -6.02 3.18 -1.91
CA ASP A 85 -6.05 4.24 -2.93
C ASP A 85 -4.85 4.14 -3.90
N ALA A 86 -3.67 3.76 -3.40
CA ALA A 86 -2.49 3.56 -4.23
C ALA A 86 -2.63 2.35 -5.18
N VAL A 87 -3.22 1.25 -4.70
CA VAL A 87 -3.52 0.08 -5.54
C VAL A 87 -4.54 0.43 -6.61
N ASP A 88 -5.65 1.09 -6.25
CA ASP A 88 -6.68 1.49 -7.21
C ASP A 88 -6.14 2.39 -8.33
N ASN A 89 -5.23 3.31 -7.99
CA ASN A 89 -4.59 4.17 -8.98
C ASN A 89 -3.62 3.39 -9.89
N ALA A 90 -2.84 2.47 -9.31
CA ALA A 90 -1.94 1.61 -10.06
C ALA A 90 -2.69 0.67 -11.03
N GLU A 91 -3.85 0.14 -10.61
CA GLU A 91 -4.71 -0.69 -11.46
C GLU A 91 -5.29 0.09 -12.64
N LYS A 92 -5.68 1.36 -12.43
CA LYS A 92 -6.13 2.24 -13.53
C LYS A 92 -5.01 2.51 -14.53
N GLU A 93 -3.81 2.82 -14.05
CA GLU A 93 -2.64 3.02 -14.92
C GLU A 93 -2.33 1.75 -15.74
N LEU A 94 -2.42 0.58 -15.10
CA LEU A 94 -2.26 -0.71 -15.78
C LEU A 94 -3.32 -0.93 -16.86
N GLU A 95 -4.58 -0.55 -16.62
CA GLU A 95 -5.65 -0.64 -17.61
C GLU A 95 -5.42 0.29 -18.80
N GLU A 96 -4.95 1.51 -18.56
CA GLU A 96 -4.59 2.47 -19.60
C GLU A 96 -3.43 1.95 -20.47
N LEU A 97 -2.39 1.41 -19.85
CA LEU A 97 -1.25 0.79 -20.55
C LEU A 97 -1.69 -0.41 -21.40
N LYS A 98 -2.60 -1.25 -20.88
CA LYS A 98 -3.17 -2.38 -21.64
C LYS A 98 -3.95 -1.90 -22.87
N LYS A 99 -4.73 -0.81 -22.73
CA LYS A 99 -5.45 -0.19 -23.86
C LYS A 99 -4.48 0.39 -24.89
N GLU A 100 -3.44 1.11 -24.45
CA GLU A 100 -2.40 1.65 -25.33
C GLU A 100 -1.71 0.51 -26.11
N LYS A 101 -1.32 -0.56 -25.42
CA LYS A 101 -0.69 -1.73 -26.06
C LYS A 101 -1.59 -2.32 -27.14
N GLN A 102 -2.87 -2.51 -26.85
CA GLN A 102 -3.84 -3.06 -27.81
C GLN A 102 -3.94 -2.17 -29.06
N GLN A 103 -4.07 -0.85 -28.88
CA GLN A 103 -4.12 0.11 -30.00
C GLN A 103 -2.87 0.07 -30.88
N LEU A 104 -1.69 -0.05 -30.27
CA LEU A 104 -0.42 -0.16 -30.99
C LEU A 104 -0.31 -1.48 -31.76
N GLU A 105 -0.80 -2.58 -31.19
CA GLU A 105 -0.85 -3.87 -31.86
C GLU A 105 -1.82 -3.87 -33.04
N ASP A 106 -2.99 -3.24 -32.90
CA ASP A 106 -3.98 -3.12 -33.97
C ASP A 106 -3.46 -2.26 -35.12
N TYR A 107 -2.86 -1.09 -34.81
CA TYR A 107 -2.17 -0.24 -35.78
C TYR A 107 -1.08 -1.00 -36.57
N THR A 108 -0.31 -1.86 -35.89
CA THR A 108 0.74 -2.66 -36.53
C THR A 108 0.16 -3.75 -37.44
N LYS A 109 -1.01 -4.30 -37.10
CA LYS A 109 -1.73 -5.28 -37.91
C LYS A 109 -2.53 -4.64 -39.05
N GLY A 110 -2.67 -3.32 -39.07
CA GLY A 110 -3.49 -2.60 -40.05
C GLY A 110 -4.99 -2.82 -39.86
N ILE A 111 -5.41 -3.12 -38.61
CA ILE A 111 -6.80 -3.26 -38.16
C ILE A 111 -7.20 -1.96 -37.47
#